data_AF-A0A2Z5ZEZ3-F1
#
_entry.id   AF-A0A2Z5ZEZ3-F1
#
_cell.length_a   1.000
_cell.length_b   1.000
_cell.length_c   1.000
_cell.angle_alpha   90.00
_cell.angle_beta   90.00
_cell.angle_gamma   90.00
#
_symmetry.space_group_name_H-M   'P 1'
#
loop_
_entity.id
_entity.type
_entity.pdbx_description
1 polymer ?
#
loop_
_entity_poly.entity_id
_entity_poly.type
_entity_poly.pdbx_seq_one_letter_code
_entity_poly.pdbx_strand_id
1 'polypeptide(L)'
;MNDLAQNTRPIRYKLLYPETQQILHDVIMSEAKNLTEKFYSYFLKNEEAAAFLSHDDVRKHLAPSMEKWLHSLFDPRNPEINHEQQRKIGKIHAQLGIPIHLVLRGAILLKNELGHNLVSIMHDPVPLVTHYFLHAIKLTKLWL
;
A
#
# COMPACT_ATOMS: atom_id res chain seq x y z
N MET A 1 -37.19 -1.58 -4.09
CA MET A 1 -36.35 -0.61 -3.36
C MET A 1 -34.91 -1.00 -3.58
N ASN A 2 -34.12 -0.02 -4.04
CA ASN A 2 -32.95 -0.18 -4.90
C ASN A 2 -31.77 -0.98 -4.33
N ASP A 3 -31.23 -1.78 -5.24
CA ASP A 3 -29.98 -2.53 -5.24
C ASP A 3 -28.77 -1.56 -5.30
N LEU A 4 -28.48 -0.85 -4.20
CA LEU A 4 -27.33 0.06 -4.10
C LEU A 4 -26.01 -0.64 -3.71
N ALA A 5 -25.98 -1.96 -3.66
CA ALA A 5 -24.80 -2.74 -3.24
C ALA A 5 -24.04 -3.40 -4.40
N GLN A 6 -24.48 -3.24 -5.65
CA GLN A 6 -23.84 -3.89 -6.79
C GLN A 6 -23.05 -2.87 -7.62
N ASN A 7 -21.74 -3.13 -7.71
CA ASN A 7 -20.84 -2.73 -8.80
C ASN A 7 -19.83 -1.59 -8.55
N THR A 8 -19.18 -1.54 -7.39
CA THR A 8 -17.89 -0.83 -7.27
C THR A 8 -16.74 -1.77 -7.66
N ARG A 9 -16.55 -1.99 -8.97
CA ARG A 9 -15.30 -2.62 -9.44
C ARG A 9 -14.15 -1.71 -9.05
N PRO A 10 -13.12 -2.21 -8.37
CA PRO A 10 -12.00 -1.36 -8.03
C PRO A 10 -11.24 -0.94 -9.27
N ILE A 11 -10.99 0.36 -9.38
CA ILE A 11 -10.22 0.93 -10.48
C ILE A 11 -8.78 0.42 -10.33
N ARG A 12 -8.29 -0.25 -11.37
CA ARG A 12 -6.89 -0.69 -11.44
C ARG A 12 -6.04 0.51 -11.87
N TYR A 13 -4.84 0.65 -11.33
CA TYR A 13 -3.91 1.73 -11.69
C TYR A 13 -3.76 1.90 -13.22
N LYS A 14 -3.62 0.79 -13.96
CA LYS A 14 -3.57 0.77 -15.43
C LYS A 14 -4.79 1.31 -16.17
N LEU A 15 -5.95 1.39 -15.51
CA LEU A 15 -7.21 1.86 -16.09
C LEU A 15 -7.43 3.36 -15.84
N LEU A 16 -6.53 4.00 -15.09
CA LEU A 16 -6.54 5.44 -14.89
C LEU A 16 -6.01 6.14 -16.15
N TYR A 17 -6.46 7.37 -16.38
CA TYR A 17 -5.88 8.24 -17.42
C TYR A 17 -4.37 8.45 -17.16
N PRO A 18 -3.53 8.55 -18.20
CA PRO A 18 -2.08 8.74 -18.04
C PRO A 18 -1.71 9.92 -17.14
N GLU A 19 -2.46 11.01 -17.22
CA GLU A 19 -2.27 12.19 -16.37
C GLU A 19 -2.53 11.88 -14.89
N THR A 20 -3.54 11.05 -14.62
CA THR A 20 -3.83 10.58 -13.25
C THR A 20 -2.76 9.62 -12.75
N GLN A 21 -2.23 8.75 -13.62
CA GLN A 21 -1.11 7.85 -13.29
C GLN A 21 0.16 8.64 -12.94
N GLN A 22 0.43 9.71 -13.68
CA GLN A 22 1.57 10.60 -13.44
C GLN A 22 1.43 11.37 -12.12
N ILE A 23 0.25 11.93 -11.84
CA ILE A 23 -0.02 12.60 -10.55
C ILE A 23 0.18 11.64 -9.38
N LEU A 24 -0.37 10.42 -9.45
CA LEU A 24 -0.19 9.42 -8.41
C LEU A 24 1.27 9.01 -8.24
N HIS A 25 1.99 8.83 -9.34
CA HIS A 25 3.42 8.55 -9.32
C HIS A 25 4.16 9.67 -8.57
N ASP A 26 3.95 10.93 -8.93
CA ASP A 26 4.66 12.06 -8.36
C ASP A 26 4.38 12.22 -6.86
N VAL A 27 3.12 12.03 -6.45
CA VAL A 27 2.75 11.99 -5.03
C VAL A 27 3.44 10.86 -4.29
N ILE A 28 3.51 9.66 -4.88
CA ILE A 28 4.16 8.52 -4.24
C ILE A 28 5.67 8.74 -4.14
N MET A 29 6.30 9.31 -5.17
CA MET A 29 7.73 9.65 -5.15
C MET A 29 8.06 10.69 -4.07
N SER A 30 7.15 11.61 -3.75
CA SER A 30 7.36 12.58 -2.66
C SER A 30 7.01 12.02 -1.28
N GLU A 31 5.99 11.16 -1.17
CA GLU A 31 5.42 10.72 0.10
C GLU A 31 5.89 9.35 0.58
N ALA A 32 6.57 8.54 -0.23
CA ALA A 32 6.96 7.16 0.15
C ALA A 32 7.76 7.10 1.46
N LYS A 33 8.66 8.05 1.68
CA LYS A 33 9.43 8.15 2.92
C LYS A 33 8.53 8.41 4.12
N ASN A 34 7.64 9.41 4.04
CA ASN A 34 6.68 9.75 5.09
C ASN A 34 5.73 8.58 5.40
N LEU A 35 5.20 7.91 4.37
CA LEU A 35 4.36 6.71 4.50
C LEU A 35 5.11 5.58 5.22
N THR A 36 6.38 5.38 4.88
CA THR A 36 7.25 4.38 5.49
C THR A 36 7.54 4.68 6.96
N GLU A 37 7.85 5.93 7.30
CA GLU A 37 8.07 6.37 8.67
C GLU A 37 6.81 6.19 9.52
N LYS A 38 5.64 6.58 9.02
CA LYS A 38 4.34 6.35 9.68
C LYS A 38 4.06 4.87 9.89
N PHE A 39 4.33 4.03 8.90
CA PHE A 39 4.14 2.57 8.97
C PHE A 39 4.93 1.95 10.13
N TYR A 40 6.25 2.19 10.18
CA TYR A 40 7.09 1.59 11.22
C TYR A 40 6.86 2.25 12.58
N SER A 41 6.58 3.55 12.64
CA SER A 41 6.21 4.22 13.89
C SER A 41 4.92 3.66 14.50
N TYR A 42 3.95 3.28 13.66
CA TYR A 42 2.72 2.63 14.11
C TYR A 42 3.01 1.24 14.68
N PHE A 43 3.77 0.40 13.97
CA PHE A 43 4.02 -0.98 14.40
C PHE A 43 5.01 -1.10 15.56
N LEU A 44 5.93 -0.16 15.75
CA LEU A 44 6.79 -0.11 16.94
C LEU A 44 6.00 0.16 18.23
N LYS A 45 4.81 0.76 18.13
CA LYS A 45 3.90 0.98 19.27
C LYS A 45 2.94 -0.18 19.52
N ASN A 46 2.92 -1.18 18.65
CA ASN A 46 2.11 -2.38 18.80
C ASN A 46 2.98 -3.50 19.35
N GLU A 47 2.66 -4.02 20.54
CA GLU A 47 3.50 -5.01 21.24
C GLU A 47 3.78 -6.26 20.40
N GLU A 48 2.76 -6.80 19.74
CA GLU A 48 2.87 -7.99 18.89
C GLU A 48 3.78 -7.75 17.68
N ALA A 49 3.60 -6.63 16.98
CA ALA A 49 4.38 -6.29 15.80
C ALA A 49 5.81 -5.87 16.14
N ALA A 50 6.02 -5.17 17.26
CA ALA A 50 7.32 -4.70 17.71
C ALA A 50 8.30 -5.86 17.95
N ALA A 51 7.80 -7.03 18.36
CA ALA A 51 8.62 -8.24 18.50
C ALA A 51 9.38 -8.60 17.22
N PHE A 52 8.77 -8.39 16.05
CA PHE A 52 9.37 -8.64 14.73
C PHE A 52 10.27 -7.51 14.22
N LEU A 53 10.23 -6.33 14.86
CA LEU A 53 10.95 -5.11 14.44
C LEU A 53 12.11 -4.74 15.39
N SER A 54 12.35 -5.57 16.41
CA SER A 54 13.19 -5.26 17.56
C SER A 54 14.69 -5.18 17.23
N HIS A 55 15.16 -5.85 16.18
CA HIS A 55 16.56 -5.81 15.76
C HIS A 55 16.88 -4.57 14.91
N ASP A 56 17.89 -3.79 15.33
CA ASP A 56 18.34 -2.57 14.62
C ASP A 56 18.69 -2.82 13.14
N ASP A 57 19.30 -3.96 12.84
CA ASP A 57 19.70 -4.30 11.47
C ASP A 57 18.49 -4.62 10.58
N VAL A 58 17.39 -5.11 11.15
CA VAL A 58 16.13 -5.28 10.43
C VAL A 58 15.56 -3.91 10.08
N ARG A 59 15.53 -2.95 11.02
CA ARG A 59 15.02 -1.59 10.78
C ARG A 59 15.77 -0.84 9.68
N LYS A 60 17.10 -0.96 9.63
CA LYS A 60 17.96 -0.31 8.62
C LYS A 60 17.66 -0.76 7.19
N HIS A 61 17.22 -2.00 6.99
CA HIS A 61 16.91 -2.53 5.65
C HIS A 61 15.43 -2.46 5.28
N LEU A 62 14.54 -2.41 6.27
CA LEU A 62 13.10 -2.43 6.09
C LEU A 62 12.53 -1.12 5.53
N ALA A 63 12.97 0.04 6.01
CA ALA A 63 12.50 1.33 5.51
C ALA A 63 12.84 1.56 4.02
N PRO A 64 14.12 1.40 3.58
CA PRO A 64 14.45 1.53 2.16
C PRO A 64 13.73 0.50 1.27
N SER A 65 13.44 -0.70 1.80
CA SER A 65 12.71 -1.73 1.05
C SER A 65 11.23 -1.39 0.87
N MET A 66 10.59 -0.80 1.89
CA MET A 66 9.21 -0.33 1.83
C MET A 66 9.06 0.82 0.82
N GLU A 67 9.95 1.81 0.85
CA GLU A 67 9.93 2.93 -0.09
C GLU A 67 10.06 2.44 -1.54
N LYS A 68 11.03 1.55 -1.80
CA LYS A 68 11.19 0.93 -3.14
C LYS A 68 9.96 0.15 -3.57
N TRP A 69 9.32 -0.57 -2.64
CA TRP A 69 8.08 -1.28 -2.94
C TRP A 69 6.95 -0.31 -3.28
N LEU A 70 6.76 0.77 -2.51
CA LEU A 70 5.76 1.80 -2.79
C LEU A 70 5.97 2.44 -4.17
N HIS A 71 7.20 2.84 -4.52
CA HIS A 71 7.51 3.36 -5.85
C HIS A 71 7.15 2.36 -6.96
N SER A 72 7.45 1.07 -6.75
CA SER A 72 7.17 0.04 -7.75
C SER A 72 5.67 -0.21 -8.00
N LEU A 73 4.78 0.18 -7.08
CA LEU A 73 3.34 0.02 -7.25
C LEU A 73 2.71 1.07 -8.16
N PHE A 74 3.37 2.22 -8.34
CA PHE A 74 2.84 3.38 -9.05
C PHE A 74 3.80 3.86 -10.15
N ASP A 75 4.51 2.95 -10.81
CA ASP A 75 5.37 3.27 -11.96
C ASP A 75 4.51 3.36 -13.25
N PRO A 76 4.39 4.54 -13.88
CA PRO A 76 3.60 4.71 -15.11
C PRO A 76 4.15 3.86 -16.28
N ARG A 77 5.44 3.50 -16.25
CA ARG A 77 6.07 2.65 -17.27
C ARG A 77 5.71 1.18 -17.09
N ASN A 78 5.27 0.79 -15.90
CA ASN A 78 4.87 -0.57 -15.58
C ASN A 78 3.59 -0.58 -14.74
N PRO A 79 2.43 -0.26 -15.34
CA PRO A 79 1.20 -0.05 -14.61
C PRO A 79 0.53 -1.34 -14.11
N GLU A 80 1.13 -2.50 -14.38
CA GLU A 80 0.68 -3.79 -13.87
C GLU A 80 1.42 -4.12 -12.56
N ILE A 81 0.70 -4.80 -11.65
CA ILE A 81 1.32 -5.29 -10.42
C ILE A 81 2.33 -6.39 -10.77
N ASN A 82 3.56 -6.25 -10.29
CA ASN A 82 4.56 -7.31 -10.36
C ASN A 82 4.19 -8.47 -9.41
N HIS A 83 3.43 -9.43 -9.91
CA HIS A 83 2.97 -10.59 -9.15
C HIS A 83 4.10 -11.45 -8.56
N GLU A 84 5.27 -11.52 -9.21
CA GLU A 84 6.41 -12.26 -8.70
C GLU A 84 7.00 -11.60 -7.45
N GLN A 85 7.17 -10.27 -7.48
CA GLN A 85 7.62 -9.49 -6.34
C GLN A 85 6.65 -9.62 -5.17
N GLN A 86 5.34 -9.57 -5.42
CA GLN A 86 4.32 -9.75 -4.39
C GLN A 86 4.37 -11.14 -3.75
N ARG A 87 4.56 -12.19 -4.55
CA ARG A 87 4.74 -13.57 -4.05
C ARG A 87 6.00 -13.68 -3.18
N LYS A 88 7.11 -13.06 -3.60
CA LYS A 88 8.36 -13.05 -2.83
C LYS A 88 8.17 -12.36 -1.47
N ILE A 89 7.53 -11.18 -1.45
CA ILE A 89 7.26 -10.44 -0.21
C ILE A 89 6.39 -11.26 0.73
N GLY A 90 5.31 -11.85 0.22
CA GLY A 90 4.46 -12.68 1.07
C GLY A 90 5.20 -13.93 1.60
N LYS A 91 6.06 -14.58 0.79
CA LYS A 91 6.91 -15.69 1.27
C LYS A 91 7.78 -15.26 2.44
N ILE A 92 8.36 -14.07 2.40
CA ILE A 92 9.17 -13.52 3.51
C ILE A 92 8.30 -13.37 4.77
N HIS A 93 7.09 -12.78 4.66
CA HIS A 93 6.18 -12.66 5.80
C HIS A 93 5.82 -14.02 6.41
N ALA A 94 5.52 -15.03 5.58
CA ALA A 94 5.21 -16.37 6.05
C ALA A 94 6.40 -17.08 6.71
N GLN A 95 7.60 -16.93 6.13
CA GLN A 95 8.83 -17.51 6.69
C GLN A 95 9.20 -16.90 8.05
N LEU A 96 8.93 -15.61 8.24
CA LEU A 96 9.12 -14.92 9.51
C LEU A 96 7.98 -15.18 10.51
N GLY A 97 6.93 -15.90 10.10
CA GLY A 97 5.76 -16.17 10.93
C GLY A 97 4.94 -14.93 11.24
N ILE A 98 4.98 -13.89 10.38
CA ILE A 98 4.21 -12.66 10.60
C ILE A 98 2.71 -12.99 10.50
N PRO A 99 1.92 -12.73 11.56
CA PRO A 99 0.49 -12.96 11.54
C PRO A 99 -0.24 -12.17 10.44
N ILE A 100 -1.18 -12.84 9.77
CA ILE A 100 -1.92 -12.25 8.63
C ILE A 100 -2.68 -10.97 9.00
N HIS A 101 -3.16 -10.86 10.25
CA HIS A 101 -3.85 -9.65 10.71
C HIS A 101 -2.92 -8.45 10.80
N LEU A 102 -1.64 -8.64 11.11
CA LEU A 102 -0.64 -7.55 11.08
C LEU A 102 -0.34 -7.11 9.65
N VAL A 103 -0.20 -8.06 8.72
CA VAL A 103 -0.02 -7.75 7.29
C VAL A 103 -1.21 -6.95 6.76
N LEU A 104 -2.43 -7.38 7.07
CA LEU A 104 -3.68 -6.68 6.72
C LEU A 104 -3.74 -5.29 7.34
N ARG A 105 -3.40 -5.16 8.62
CA ARG A 105 -3.38 -3.88 9.31
C ARG A 105 -2.41 -2.90 8.65
N GLY A 106 -1.25 -3.38 8.23
CA GLY A 106 -0.24 -2.56 7.55
C GLY A 106 -0.72 -2.07 6.18
N ALA A 107 -1.36 -2.95 5.41
CA ALA A 107 -1.94 -2.58 4.11
C ALA A 107 -3.06 -1.52 4.26
N ILE A 108 -3.92 -1.65 5.28
CA ILE A 108 -4.96 -0.67 5.58
C ILE A 108 -4.35 0.67 6.00
N LEU A 109 -3.33 0.66 6.85
CA LEU A 109 -2.64 1.87 7.29
C LEU A 109 -2.06 2.63 6.10
N LEU A 110 -1.29 1.97 5.22
CA LEU A 110 -0.70 2.62 4.05
C LEU A 110 -1.76 3.20 3.11
N LYS A 111 -2.85 2.46 2.88
CA LYS A 111 -3.96 2.94 2.05
C LYS A 111 -4.60 4.21 2.63
N ASN A 112 -4.85 4.24 3.94
CA ASN A 112 -5.47 5.38 4.59
C ASN A 112 -4.56 6.60 4.57
N GLU A 113 -3.27 6.43 4.90
CA GLU A 113 -2.29 7.52 4.87
C GLU A 113 -2.09 8.07 3.46
N LEU A 114 -2.03 7.20 2.44
CA LEU A 114 -1.98 7.64 1.05
C LEU A 114 -3.24 8.42 0.66
N GLY A 115 -4.41 7.94 1.06
CA GLY A 115 -5.68 8.64 0.83
C GLY A 115 -5.71 10.04 1.45
N HIS A 116 -5.24 10.18 2.70
CA HIS A 116 -5.11 11.48 3.36
C HIS A 116 -4.13 12.40 2.63
N ASN A 117 -2.96 11.89 2.24
CA ASN A 117 -1.97 12.66 1.50
C ASN A 117 -2.53 13.15 0.14
N LEU A 118 -3.25 12.28 -0.59
CA LEU A 118 -3.86 12.64 -1.87
C LEU A 118 -4.92 13.74 -1.73
N VAL A 119 -5.80 13.65 -0.72
CA VAL A 119 -6.77 14.72 -0.42
C VAL A 119 -6.08 16.03 -0.11
N SER A 120 -4.98 15.98 0.64
CA SER A 120 -4.24 17.19 1.03
C SER A 120 -3.52 17.85 -0.15
N ILE A 121 -3.10 17.07 -1.14
CA ILE A 121 -2.33 17.55 -2.30
C ILE A 121 -3.27 17.98 -3.44
N MET A 122 -4.42 17.33 -3.59
CA MET A 122 -5.38 17.60 -4.65
C MET A 122 -6.51 18.49 -4.13
N HIS A 123 -6.48 19.78 -4.46
CA HIS A 123 -7.47 20.80 -4.03
C HIS A 123 -8.93 20.51 -4.45
N ASP A 124 -9.16 19.53 -5.34
CA ASP A 124 -10.49 19.00 -5.69
C ASP A 124 -10.43 17.48 -6.01
N PRO A 125 -10.64 16.59 -5.03
CA PRO A 125 -10.36 15.16 -5.16
C PRO A 125 -11.57 14.29 -5.62
N VAL A 126 -12.63 14.90 -6.15
CA VAL A 126 -13.99 14.33 -6.16
C VAL A 126 -14.21 13.06 -7.02
N PRO A 127 -13.36 12.67 -8.00
CA PRO A 127 -13.43 11.31 -8.57
C PRO A 127 -12.49 10.28 -7.93
N LEU A 128 -11.49 10.71 -7.17
CA LEU A 128 -10.32 9.88 -6.85
C LEU A 128 -10.47 9.20 -5.49
N VAL A 129 -10.97 9.91 -4.46
CA VAL A 129 -11.00 9.39 -3.07
C VAL A 129 -12.06 8.32 -2.86
N THR A 130 -13.16 8.36 -3.61
CA THR A 130 -14.28 7.42 -3.45
C THR A 130 -14.03 6.07 -4.13
N HIS A 131 -13.04 5.95 -5.03
CA HIS A 131 -12.86 4.78 -5.90
C HIS A 131 -11.58 3.96 -5.72
N TYR A 132 -10.61 4.38 -4.90
CA TYR A 132 -9.44 3.55 -4.55
C TYR A 132 -9.75 2.40 -3.59
N PHE A 133 -11.02 2.02 -3.46
CA PHE A 133 -11.49 1.21 -2.35
C PHE A 133 -10.92 -0.21 -2.33
N LEU A 134 -10.50 -0.83 -3.43
CA LEU A 134 -10.16 -2.26 -3.40
C LEU A 134 -9.09 -2.72 -4.41
N HIS A 135 -7.80 -2.42 -4.21
CA HIS A 135 -6.76 -3.27 -4.84
C HIS A 135 -5.47 -3.50 -4.02
N ALA A 136 -5.41 -3.05 -2.76
CA ALA A 136 -4.42 -3.57 -1.80
C ALA A 136 -4.81 -4.97 -1.24
N ILE A 137 -6.10 -5.32 -1.33
CA ILE A 137 -6.66 -6.61 -0.91
C ILE A 137 -6.77 -7.57 -2.12
N LYS A 138 -5.71 -7.70 -2.91
CA LYS A 138 -5.46 -8.93 -3.68
C LYS A 138 -4.14 -9.60 -3.33
N LEU A 139 -3.46 -9.09 -2.31
CA LEU A 139 -2.33 -9.78 -1.69
C LEU A 139 -2.76 -10.82 -0.66
N THR A 140 -4.04 -10.88 -0.29
CA THR A 140 -4.59 -11.89 0.64
C THR A 140 -5.22 -13.11 -0.04
N LYS A 141 -5.38 -13.10 -1.37
CA LYS A 141 -5.85 -14.27 -2.15
C LYS A 141 -4.72 -15.04 -2.86
N LEU A 142 -3.47 -14.76 -2.52
CA LEU A 142 -2.31 -15.60 -2.86
C LEU A 142 -1.87 -16.47 -1.67
N TRP A 143 -2.71 -16.55 -0.63
CA TRP A 143 -2.48 -17.26 0.64
C TRP A 143 -3.62 -18.24 0.98
N LEU A 144 -4.38 -18.64 -0.05
CA LEU A 144 -5.25 -19.83 -0.06
C LEU A 144 -4.95 -20.61 -1.34
#